data_AF-A0A0M3JHU3-F1
#
_entry.id   AF-A0A0M3JHU3-F1
#
_cell.length_a   1.000
_cell.length_b   1.000
_cell.length_c   1.000
_cell.angle_alpha   90.00
_cell.angle_beta   90.00
_cell.angle_gamma   90.00
#
_symmetry.space_group_name_H-M   'P 1'
#
loop_
_entity.id
_entity.type
_entity.pdbx_description
1 polymer ?
#
loop_
_entity_poly.entity_id
_entity_poly.type
_entity_poly.pdbx_seq_one_letter_code
_entity_poly.pdbx_strand_id
1 'polypeptide(L)' 'LTTSALQYDHSMPQCSYTLHRDSPNGPVLRYARIGDTVYHVWDCPSDVYAMLVHTCFILDGQGAEHQVIDSNG' A
#
# COMPACT_ATOMS: atom_id res chain seq x y z
N LEU A 1 -18.13 -37.22 -20.03
CA LEU A 1 -17.53 -36.63 -18.81
C LEU A 1 -17.41 -35.13 -19.05
N THR A 2 -18.23 -34.32 -18.38
CA THR A 2 -18.19 -32.87 -18.47
C THR A 2 -17.34 -32.34 -17.32
N THR A 3 -16.20 -31.73 -17.65
CA THR A 3 -15.33 -31.07 -16.67
C THR A 3 -15.87 -29.67 -16.42
N SER A 4 -16.31 -29.38 -15.21
CA SER A 4 -16.67 -28.03 -14.77
C SER A 4 -15.44 -27.32 -14.21
N ALA A 5 -15.16 -26.10 -14.68
CA ALA A 5 -14.17 -25.24 -14.05
C ALA A 5 -14.74 -24.70 -12.74
N LEU A 6 -14.07 -24.99 -11.61
CA LEU A 6 -14.35 -24.32 -10.33
C LEU A 6 -13.77 -22.91 -10.41
N GLN A 7 -14.62 -21.94 -10.76
CA GLN A 7 -14.26 -20.53 -10.73
C GLN A 7 -14.45 -20.03 -9.29
N TYR A 8 -13.36 -19.97 -8.53
CA TYR A 8 -13.40 -19.42 -7.18
C TYR A 8 -13.39 -17.90 -7.30
N ASP A 9 -14.58 -17.28 -7.24
CA ASP A 9 -14.74 -15.83 -7.28
C ASP A 9 -14.39 -15.25 -5.90
N HIS A 10 -13.10 -15.17 -5.60
CA HIS A 10 -12.62 -14.45 -4.42
C HIS A 10 -12.62 -12.96 -4.73
N SER A 11 -13.43 -12.19 -3.99
CA SER A 11 -13.48 -10.74 -4.12
C SER A 11 -12.11 -10.12 -3.84
N MET A 12 -11.79 -9.07 -4.61
CA MET A 12 -10.58 -8.27 -4.38
C MET A 12 -10.66 -7.63 -2.98
N PRO A 13 -9.58 -7.69 -2.16
CA PRO A 13 -9.60 -7.08 -0.83
C PRO A 13 -9.70 -5.56 -0.93
N GLN A 14 -10.34 -4.97 0.08
CA GLN A 14 -10.35 -3.52 0.24
C GLN A 14 -9.04 -3.09 0.89
N CYS A 15 -8.32 -2.21 0.21
CA CYS A 15 -7.02 -1.74 0.65
C CYS A 15 -7.11 -0.35 1.27
N SER A 16 -6.29 -0.10 2.28
CA SER A 16 -6.12 1.21 2.91
C SER A 16 -4.65 1.59 2.97
N TYR A 17 -4.41 2.90 2.99
CA TYR A 17 -3.08 3.48 3.09
C TYR A 17 -3.09 4.61 4.11
N THR A 18 -2.17 4.55 5.07
CA THR A 18 -2.04 5.52 6.15
C THR A 18 -0.58 5.87 6.41
N LEU A 19 -0.37 7.05 6.98
CA LEU A 19 0.94 7.51 7.44
C LEU A 19 0.95 7.47 8.97
N HIS A 20 2.02 6.94 9.56
CA HIS A 20 2.15 6.81 11.02
C HIS A 20 3.44 7.46 11.51
N ARG A 21 3.40 7.97 12.76
CA ARG A 21 4.56 8.52 13.46
C ARG A 21 5.18 7.47 14.38
N ASP A 22 6.49 7.56 14.59
CA ASP A 22 7.29 6.79 15.57
C ASP A 22 7.40 5.28 15.30
N SER A 23 6.35 4.62 14.82
CA SER A 23 6.35 3.20 14.41
C SER A 23 5.22 2.90 13.39
N PRO A 24 5.23 1.72 12.73
CA PRO A 24 4.13 1.30 11.85
C PRO A 24 2.78 1.21 12.56
N ASN A 25 2.76 0.94 13.87
CA ASN A 25 1.53 0.87 14.69
C ASN A 25 1.29 2.16 15.49
N GLY A 26 2.03 3.24 15.18
CA GLY A 26 1.93 4.50 15.90
C GLY A 26 0.66 5.28 15.58
N PRO A 27 0.51 6.51 16.08
CA PRO A 27 -0.63 7.35 15.73
C PRO A 27 -0.60 7.77 14.26
N VAL A 28 -1.78 7.83 13.63
CA VAL A 28 -1.93 8.32 12.26
C VAL A 28 -1.52 9.79 12.18
N LEU A 29 -0.67 10.07 11.21
CA LEU A 29 -0.04 11.36 10.97
C LEU A 29 -0.86 12.18 9.97
N ARG A 30 -1.17 13.43 10.33
CA ARG A 30 -1.72 14.42 9.40
C ARG A 30 -0.69 15.40 8.87
N TYR A 31 0.36 15.68 9.65
CA TYR A 31 1.39 16.66 9.33
C TYR A 31 2.75 16.17 9.83
N ALA A 32 3.75 16.16 8.94
CA ALA A 32 5.15 15.83 9.24
C ALA A 32 6.02 17.09 9.17
N ARG A 33 7.16 17.09 9.86
CA ARG A 33 8.22 18.09 9.69
C ARG A 33 9.42 17.47 8.99
N ILE A 34 10.23 18.32 8.36
CA ILE A 34 11.50 17.89 7.77
C ILE A 34 12.37 17.27 8.88
N GLY A 35 12.86 16.06 8.62
CA GLY A 35 13.63 15.26 9.58
C GLY A 35 12.79 14.26 10.39
N ASP A 36 11.45 14.34 10.37
CA ASP A 36 10.61 13.32 10.99
C ASP A 36 10.70 12.01 10.19
N THR A 37 10.81 10.87 10.88
CA THR A 37 10.62 9.55 10.26
C THR A 37 9.13 9.24 10.18
N VAL A 38 8.66 8.96 8.97
CA VAL A 38 7.25 8.61 8.69
C VAL A 38 7.18 7.16 8.23
N TYR A 39 6.20 6.43 8.75
CA TYR A 39 5.93 5.06 8.37
C TYR A 39 4.74 5.03 7.42
N HIS A 40 4.97 4.51 6.23
CA HIS A 40 3.93 4.27 5.23
C HIS A 40 3.36 2.88 5.48
N VAL A 41 2.06 2.80 5.74
CA VAL A 41 1.38 1.55 6.10
C VAL A 41 0.31 1.28 5.06
N TRP A 42 0.44 0.15 4.37
CA TRP A 42 -0.58 -0.38 3.49
C TRP A 42 -1.20 -1.62 4.12
N ASP A 43 -2.51 -1.69 4.15
CA ASP A 43 -3.26 -2.82 4.69
C ASP A 43 -4.33 -3.27 3.69
N CYS A 44 -4.29 -4.55 3.30
CA CYS A 44 -5.25 -5.21 2.40
C CYS A 44 -5.59 -6.57 3.01
N PRO A 45 -6.49 -6.66 4.01
CA PRO A 45 -6.81 -7.92 4.67
C PRO A 45 -7.41 -8.91 3.68
N SER A 46 -6.81 -10.11 3.60
CA SER A 46 -7.27 -11.20 2.75
C SER A 46 -6.75 -12.54 3.27
N ASP A 47 -7.57 -13.58 3.16
CA ASP A 47 -7.19 -14.95 3.48
C ASP A 47 -6.53 -15.69 2.29
N VAL A 48 -6.56 -15.08 1.10
CA VAL A 48 -6.13 -15.72 -0.16
C VAL A 48 -5.13 -14.90 -0.95
N TYR A 49 -5.10 -13.58 -0.77
CA TYR A 49 -4.17 -12.69 -1.44
C TYR A 49 -3.13 -12.13 -0.45
N ALA A 50 -1.94 -11.82 -0.96
CA ALA A 50 -0.92 -11.06 -0.25
C ALA A 50 -0.64 -9.76 -1.02
N MET A 51 -0.13 -8.75 -0.32
CA MET A 51 0.15 -7.45 -0.91
C MET A 51 1.63 -7.31 -1.31
N LEU A 52 1.86 -6.75 -2.49
CA LEU A 52 3.15 -6.24 -2.94
C LEU A 52 2.97 -4.77 -3.35
N VAL A 53 3.79 -3.87 -2.82
CA VAL A 53 3.79 -2.46 -3.25
C VAL A 53 4.74 -2.34 -4.44
N HIS A 54 4.20 -2.35 -5.66
CA HIS A 54 5.02 -2.43 -6.88
C HIS A 54 5.70 -1.11 -7.29
N THR A 55 5.10 0.06 -7.08
CA THR A 55 5.75 1.33 -7.43
C THR A 55 5.13 2.46 -6.62
N CYS A 56 5.96 3.35 -6.09
CA CYS A 56 5.49 4.51 -5.33
C CYS A 56 6.28 5.76 -5.71
N PHE A 57 5.53 6.85 -5.90
CA PHE A 57 6.07 8.16 -6.22
C PHE A 57 5.57 9.18 -5.20
N ILE A 58 6.44 10.10 -4.81
CA ILE A 58 6.09 11.32 -4.10
C ILE A 58 5.87 12.41 -5.14
N LEU A 59 4.70 13.03 -5.13
CA LEU A 59 4.35 14.15 -6.00
C LEU A 59 4.44 15.46 -5.22
N ASP A 60 5.10 16.47 -5.80
CA ASP A 60 5.26 17.79 -5.17
C ASP A 60 4.08 18.75 -5.43
N GLY A 61 3.12 18.32 -6.25
CA GLY A 61 1.96 19.12 -6.69
C GLY A 61 2.26 20.15 -7.78
N GLN A 62 3.52 20.30 -8.20
CA GLN A 62 3.97 21.18 -9.28
C GLN A 62 4.40 20.39 -10.53
N GLY A 63 4.26 19.06 -10.50
CA GLY A 63 4.55 18.16 -11.61
C GLY A 63 5.90 17.46 -11.50
N ALA A 64 6.66 17.69 -10.43
CA ALA A 64 7.82 16.86 -10.14
C ALA A 64 7.38 15.61 -9.37
N GLU A 65 8.00 14.49 -9.73
CA GLU A 65 7.81 13.21 -9.06
C GLU A 65 9.15 12.65 -8.59
N HIS A 66 9.12 11.97 -7.44
CA HIS A 66 10.28 11.28 -6.90
C HIS A 66 9.92 9.85 -6.57
N GLN A 67 10.60 8.90 -7.20
CA GLN A 67 10.37 7.48 -7.02
C GLN A 67 10.99 7.00 -5.70
N VAL A 68 10.18 6.34 -4.87
CA VAL A 68 10.63 5.78 -3.58
C VAL A 68 10.53 4.27 -3.50
N ILE A 69 9.71 3.65 -4.37
CA ILE A 69 9.65 2.20 -4.56
C ILE A 69 9.67 1.94 -6.07
N ASP A 70 10.53 1.03 -6.52
CA ASP A 70 10.68 0.69 -7.93
C ASP A 70 9.84 -0.50 -8.37
N SER A 71 9.78 -0.76 -9.67
CA SER A 71 8.93 -1.80 -10.28
C SER A 71 9.14 -3.23 -9.75
N ASN A 72 10.17 -3.48 -8.96
CA ASN A 72 10.40 -4.78 -8.32
C ASN A 72 9.82 -4.85 -6.89
N GLY A 73 9.25 -3.75 -6.40
CA GLY A 73 8.78 -3.58 -5.02
C GLY A 73 9.89 -3.22 -4.06
#